data_AF-A0A7L5CB66-F1
#
_entry.id   AF-A0A7L5CB66-F1
#
_cell.length_a   1.000
_cell.length_b   1.000
_cell.length_c   1.000
_cell.angle_alpha   90.00
_cell.angle_beta   90.00
_cell.angle_gamma   90.00
#
_symmetry.space_group_name_H-M   'P 1'
#
loop_
_entity.id
_entity.type
_entity.pdbx_description
1 polymer ?
#
loop_
_entity_poly.entity_id
_entity_poly.type
_entity_poly.pdbx_seq_one_letter_code
_entity_poly.pdbx_strand_id
1 'polypeptide(L)'
;MAYIKSRKQKRSIFYLGFLVLLIAGLLSGCASDKKARELPVIKHKYSKSKHTAYRIFGFDYATTPSGIYNVVNKEPTKFTVNVYIADNEGCKFTYTKDDKGAHQDQFDSTQSFTAYLSGRNELLTLECTGKQSNIDYKIIAYANGIEYDSIGNFSYLVESGAL
;
A
#
# COMPACT_ATOMS: atom_id res chain seq x y z
N MET A 1 64.85 -27.24 10.68
CA MET A 1 63.50 -27.54 10.14
C MET A 1 62.32 -27.09 11.00
N ALA A 2 62.49 -26.35 12.11
CA ALA A 2 61.39 -25.94 12.99
C ALA A 2 60.66 -24.63 12.56
N TYR A 3 61.33 -23.73 11.84
CA TYR A 3 60.80 -22.41 11.48
C TYR A 3 59.68 -22.44 10.41
N ILE A 4 59.72 -23.42 9.49
CA ILE A 4 58.75 -23.52 8.38
C ILE A 4 57.38 -23.99 8.88
N LYS A 5 57.35 -24.82 9.94
CA LYS A 5 56.13 -25.35 10.55
C LYS A 5 55.33 -24.25 11.27
N SER A 6 56.02 -23.35 11.97
CA SER A 6 55.42 -22.21 12.69
C SER A 6 54.74 -21.18 11.76
N ARG A 7 55.32 -20.89 10.58
CA ARG A 7 54.71 -19.97 9.59
C ARG A 7 53.44 -20.52 8.94
N LYS A 8 53.36 -21.83 8.66
CA LYS A 8 52.15 -22.46 8.10
C LYS A 8 50.99 -22.42 9.10
N GLN A 9 51.27 -22.71 10.37
CA GLN A 9 50.26 -22.71 11.43
C GLN A 9 49.65 -21.32 11.69
N LYS A 10 50.48 -20.26 11.67
CA LYS A 10 50.00 -18.86 11.81
C LYS A 10 49.13 -18.41 10.63
N ARG A 11 49.44 -18.84 9.40
CA ARG A 11 48.63 -18.54 8.20
C ARG A 11 47.26 -19.22 8.28
N SER A 12 47.20 -20.49 8.68
CA SER A 12 45.93 -21.21 8.84
C SER A 12 45.00 -20.57 9.89
N ILE A 13 45.55 -20.09 11.01
CA ILE A 13 44.76 -19.39 12.05
C ILE A 13 44.22 -18.05 11.52
N PHE A 14 45.01 -17.32 10.72
CA PHE A 14 44.59 -16.05 10.12
C PHE A 14 43.46 -16.24 9.09
N TYR A 15 43.55 -17.26 8.24
CA TYR A 15 42.49 -17.58 7.27
C TYR A 15 41.22 -18.09 7.96
N LEU A 16 41.34 -18.84 9.07
CA LEU A 16 40.18 -19.29 9.85
C LEU A 16 39.46 -18.10 10.49
N GLY A 17 40.21 -17.14 11.07
CA GLY A 17 39.63 -15.94 11.66
C GLY A 17 38.93 -15.05 10.63
N PHE A 18 39.52 -14.89 9.44
CA PHE A 18 38.92 -14.13 8.35
C PHE A 18 37.65 -14.80 7.80
N LEU A 19 37.63 -16.14 7.69
CA LEU A 19 36.47 -16.91 7.28
C LEU A 19 35.30 -16.76 8.27
N VAL A 20 35.58 -16.82 9.58
CA VAL A 20 34.56 -16.64 10.63
C VAL A 20 33.96 -15.23 10.61
N LEU A 21 34.78 -14.20 10.37
CA LEU A 21 34.32 -12.81 10.19
C LEU A 21 33.44 -12.64 8.93
N LEU A 22 33.78 -13.33 7.84
CA LEU A 22 33.00 -13.32 6.60
C LEU A 22 31.65 -14.02 6.77
N ILE A 23 31.61 -15.15 7.48
CA ILE A 23 30.36 -15.88 7.76
C ILE A 23 29.45 -15.06 8.69
N ALA A 24 30.00 -14.38 9.70
CA ALA A 24 29.24 -13.51 10.58
C ALA A 24 28.65 -12.28 9.84
N GLY A 25 29.36 -11.76 8.83
CA GLY A 25 28.89 -10.66 7.99
C GLY A 25 27.78 -11.04 7.00
N LEU A 26 27.64 -12.32 6.66
CA LEU A 26 26.59 -12.81 5.75
C LEU A 26 25.25 -13.08 6.46
N LEU A 27 25.24 -13.18 7.79
CA LEU A 27 24.03 -13.44 8.59
C LEU A 27 23.27 -12.17 9.00
N SER A 28 23.83 -10.98 8.79
CA SER A 28 23.20 -9.70 9.15
C SER A 28 22.25 -9.16 8.07
N GLY A 29 22.08 -9.87 6.96
CA GLY A 29 21.24 -9.49 5.82
C GLY A 29 19.92 -10.25 5.74
N CYS A 30 19.25 -10.54 6.86
CA CYS A 30 17.84 -10.92 6.77
C CYS A 30 17.05 -9.68 6.34
N ALA A 31 16.81 -9.53 5.04
CA ALA A 31 15.78 -8.63 4.54
C ALA A 31 14.49 -9.00 5.26
N SER A 32 14.04 -8.12 6.16
CA SER A 32 12.76 -8.29 6.82
C SER A 32 11.71 -8.15 5.73
N ASP A 33 11.17 -9.28 5.26
CA ASP A 33 9.96 -9.34 4.44
C ASP A 33 8.81 -8.74 5.26
N LYS A 34 8.76 -7.41 5.33
CA LYS A 34 7.61 -6.70 5.86
C LYS A 34 6.49 -6.95 4.85
N LYS A 35 5.70 -7.99 5.12
CA LYS A 35 4.49 -8.30 4.35
C LYS A 35 3.64 -7.03 4.26
N ALA A 36 3.11 -6.76 3.06
CA ALA A 36 2.13 -5.71 2.85
C ALA A 36 0.95 -5.89 3.82
N ARG A 37 0.40 -4.77 4.28
CA ARG A 37 -0.80 -4.76 5.13
C ARG A 37 -2.01 -4.56 4.25
N GLU A 38 -3.15 -5.16 4.60
CA GLU A 38 -4.38 -4.85 3.88
C GLU A 38 -4.74 -3.35 4.03
N LEU A 39 -5.11 -2.70 2.91
CA LEU A 39 -5.69 -1.36 2.89
C LEU A 39 -7.18 -1.47 3.26
N PRO A 40 -7.61 -0.98 4.44
CA PRO A 40 -8.95 -1.23 4.93
C PRO A 40 -10.05 -0.56 4.09
N VAL A 41 -11.19 -1.25 4.01
CA VAL A 41 -12.45 -0.67 3.54
C VAL A 41 -13.23 -0.17 4.77
N ILE A 42 -13.41 1.14 4.89
CA ILE A 42 -14.06 1.75 6.06
C ILE A 42 -15.56 2.00 5.83
N LYS A 43 -16.00 1.99 4.57
CA LYS A 43 -17.40 2.21 4.22
C LYS A 43 -17.72 1.69 2.84
N HIS A 44 -18.93 1.15 2.68
CA HIS A 44 -19.52 0.86 1.39
C HIS A 44 -21.02 1.14 1.45
N LYS A 45 -21.61 1.61 0.34
CA LYS A 45 -23.06 1.81 0.19
C LYS A 45 -23.47 1.75 -1.28
N TYR A 46 -24.76 1.60 -1.52
CA TYR A 46 -25.36 1.70 -2.84
C TYR A 46 -26.66 2.49 -2.83
N SER A 47 -27.14 2.85 -4.03
CA SER A 47 -28.41 3.52 -4.27
C SER A 47 -29.16 2.82 -5.41
N LYS A 48 -30.34 2.26 -5.10
CA LYS A 48 -31.20 1.63 -6.13
C LYS A 48 -31.71 2.63 -7.16
N SER A 49 -32.12 3.82 -6.73
CA SER A 49 -32.71 4.83 -7.61
C SER A 49 -31.70 5.48 -8.55
N LYS A 50 -30.44 5.57 -8.13
CA LYS A 50 -29.37 6.18 -8.94
C LYS A 50 -28.53 5.16 -9.71
N HIS A 51 -28.73 3.87 -9.45
CA HIS A 51 -27.85 2.81 -9.91
C HIS A 51 -26.37 3.09 -9.63
N THR A 52 -26.07 3.56 -8.42
CA THR A 52 -24.71 3.84 -7.98
C THR A 52 -24.32 2.96 -6.79
N ALA A 53 -23.04 2.59 -6.72
CA ALA A 53 -22.43 1.98 -5.56
C ALA A 53 -21.08 2.64 -5.31
N TYR A 54 -20.66 2.75 -4.05
CA TYR A 54 -19.33 3.21 -3.71
C TYR A 54 -18.70 2.43 -2.56
N ARG A 55 -17.37 2.42 -2.56
CA ARG A 55 -16.51 1.84 -1.53
C ARG A 55 -15.42 2.84 -1.17
N ILE A 56 -15.16 3.03 0.11
CA ILE A 56 -14.15 3.95 0.62
C ILE A 56 -13.04 3.15 1.29
N PHE A 57 -11.83 3.37 0.80
CA PHE A 57 -10.60 2.82 1.36
C PHE A 57 -9.93 3.89 2.22
N GLY A 58 -9.40 3.49 3.37
CA GLY A 58 -8.82 4.42 4.32
C GLY A 58 -8.62 3.77 5.68
N PHE A 59 -8.62 4.57 6.73
CA PHE A 59 -8.41 4.10 8.09
C PHE A 59 -9.47 4.67 9.02
N ASP A 60 -10.13 3.83 9.81
CA ASP A 60 -10.97 4.35 10.90
C ASP A 60 -10.09 5.09 11.91
N TYR A 61 -10.59 6.17 12.51
CA TYR A 61 -9.83 6.95 13.49
C TYR A 61 -9.27 6.11 14.64
N ALA A 62 -9.97 5.03 15.03
CA ALA A 62 -9.55 4.13 16.08
C ALA A 62 -8.42 3.17 15.65
N THR A 63 -8.27 2.91 14.34
CA THR A 63 -7.35 1.92 13.79
C THR A 63 -6.27 2.53 12.89
N THR A 64 -6.24 3.85 12.75
CA THR A 64 -5.20 4.56 12.00
C THR A 64 -3.81 4.23 12.58
N PRO A 65 -2.88 3.71 11.76
CA PRO A 65 -1.54 3.40 12.23
C PRO A 65 -0.82 4.63 12.79
N SER A 66 -0.02 4.42 13.84
CA SER A 66 0.79 5.50 14.43
C SER A 66 1.68 6.17 13.36
N GLY A 67 1.70 7.51 13.38
CA GLY A 67 2.47 8.32 12.43
C GLY A 67 1.78 8.53 11.07
N ILE A 68 0.56 8.03 10.89
CA ILE A 68 -0.30 8.35 9.75
C ILE A 68 -1.25 9.49 10.15
N TYR A 69 -1.19 10.59 9.41
CA TYR A 69 -1.92 11.81 9.65
C TYR A 69 -2.68 12.24 8.39
N ASN A 70 -3.83 12.89 8.59
CA ASN A 70 -4.67 13.36 7.51
C ASN A 70 -4.50 14.88 7.28
N VAL A 71 -5.22 15.43 6.31
CA VAL A 71 -5.14 16.86 5.94
C VAL A 71 -5.57 17.86 7.03
N VAL A 72 -6.20 17.41 8.13
CA VAL A 72 -6.49 18.30 9.28
C VAL A 72 -5.32 18.41 10.26
N ASN A 73 -4.33 17.53 10.14
CA ASN A 73 -3.11 17.61 10.92
C ASN A 73 -2.14 18.63 10.30
N LYS A 74 -1.24 19.19 11.12
CA LYS A 74 -0.23 20.16 10.66
C LYS A 74 0.68 19.62 9.56
N GLU A 75 1.02 18.33 9.64
CA GLU A 75 1.86 17.62 8.67
C GLU A 75 1.15 16.35 8.21
N PRO A 76 0.33 16.43 7.16
CA PRO A 76 -0.38 15.28 6.59
C PRO A 76 0.59 14.27 6.00
N THR A 77 0.28 12.98 6.13
CA THR A 77 1.12 11.93 5.57
C THR A 77 0.92 11.83 4.07
N LYS A 78 2.04 11.87 3.34
CA LYS A 78 2.07 11.63 1.90
C LYS A 78 1.97 10.13 1.60
N PHE A 79 1.02 9.75 0.74
CA PHE A 79 0.92 8.40 0.19
C PHE A 79 1.37 8.39 -1.26
N THR A 80 2.25 7.45 -1.62
CA THR A 80 2.53 7.12 -3.02
C THR A 80 1.63 5.94 -3.39
N VAL A 81 0.67 6.17 -4.28
CA VAL A 81 -0.36 5.20 -4.62
C VAL A 81 -0.19 4.76 -6.07
N ASN A 82 -0.29 3.45 -6.29
CA ASN A 82 -0.38 2.83 -7.61
C ASN A 82 -1.70 2.07 -7.68
N VAL A 83 -2.52 2.37 -8.66
CA VAL A 83 -3.76 1.64 -8.92
C VAL A 83 -3.68 1.03 -10.30
N TYR A 84 -3.77 -0.29 -10.36
CA TYR A 84 -3.86 -1.07 -11.58
C TYR A 84 -5.32 -1.41 -11.81
N ILE A 85 -5.83 -1.09 -12.99
CA ILE A 85 -7.22 -1.31 -13.40
C ILE A 85 -7.20 -2.20 -14.63
N ALA A 86 -7.97 -3.29 -14.59
CA ALA A 86 -8.21 -4.17 -15.72
C ALA A 86 -9.57 -3.82 -16.35
N ASP A 87 -10.59 -4.64 -16.14
CA ASP A 87 -11.96 -4.33 -16.58
C ASP A 87 -12.46 -3.09 -15.82
N ASN A 88 -13.04 -2.14 -16.54
CA ASN A 88 -13.73 -0.99 -15.95
C ASN A 88 -14.88 -0.53 -16.85
N GLU A 89 -16.10 -0.70 -16.36
CA GLU A 89 -17.31 -0.17 -16.95
C GLU A 89 -18.00 0.75 -15.94
N GLY A 90 -17.98 2.06 -16.21
CA GLY A 90 -18.73 3.04 -15.42
C GLY A 90 -18.21 3.28 -14.00
N CYS A 91 -16.95 2.94 -13.69
CA CYS A 91 -16.35 3.16 -12.38
C CYS A 91 -15.18 4.14 -12.42
N LYS A 92 -14.98 4.84 -11.31
CA LYS A 92 -13.87 5.79 -11.12
C LYS A 92 -13.41 5.84 -9.68
N PHE A 93 -12.13 6.12 -9.50
CA PHE A 93 -11.56 6.47 -8.21
C PHE A 93 -11.53 7.98 -8.03
N THR A 94 -11.67 8.43 -6.79
CA THR A 94 -11.47 9.82 -6.36
C THR A 94 -10.50 9.83 -5.18
N TYR A 95 -9.59 10.80 -5.17
CA TYR A 95 -8.62 10.98 -4.09
C TYR A 95 -8.34 12.45 -3.79
N THR A 96 -7.77 12.73 -2.63
CA THR A 96 -7.31 14.06 -2.22
C THR A 96 -5.88 14.26 -2.70
N LYS A 97 -5.63 15.25 -3.57
CA LYS A 97 -4.32 15.40 -4.25
C LYS A 97 -3.34 16.36 -3.59
N ASP A 98 -3.82 17.21 -2.69
CA ASP A 98 -2.98 18.15 -1.95
C ASP A 98 -3.07 17.94 -0.44
N ASP A 99 -2.04 18.43 0.24
CA ASP A 99 -1.87 18.35 1.70
C ASP A 99 -2.85 19.24 2.46
N LYS A 100 -3.51 20.20 1.80
CA LYS A 100 -4.53 21.06 2.43
C LYS A 100 -5.93 20.45 2.38
N GLY A 101 -6.11 19.36 1.63
CA GLY A 101 -7.42 18.74 1.43
C GLY A 101 -8.36 19.53 0.54
N ALA A 102 -7.88 20.54 -0.19
CA ALA A 102 -8.71 21.47 -0.92
C ALA A 102 -9.15 20.94 -2.30
N HIS A 103 -8.32 20.13 -2.93
CA HIS A 103 -8.55 19.61 -4.27
C HIS A 103 -8.59 18.10 -4.29
N GLN A 104 -9.48 17.60 -5.13
CA GLN A 104 -9.60 16.19 -5.46
C GLN A 104 -9.22 15.97 -6.92
N ASP A 105 -8.85 14.74 -7.23
CA ASP A 105 -8.73 14.27 -8.61
C ASP A 105 -9.53 12.99 -8.81
N GLN A 106 -9.83 12.69 -10.07
CA GLN A 106 -10.57 11.51 -10.48
C GLN A 106 -9.86 10.79 -11.61
N PHE A 107 -9.91 9.47 -11.61
CA PHE A 107 -9.34 8.64 -12.67
C PHE A 107 -10.11 7.33 -12.81
N ASP A 108 -10.05 6.75 -14.00
CA ASP A 108 -10.75 5.53 -14.42
C ASP A 108 -9.82 4.52 -15.12
N SER A 109 -8.52 4.80 -15.16
CA SER A 109 -7.50 3.94 -15.76
C SER A 109 -6.27 3.80 -14.86
N THR A 110 -5.40 2.83 -15.16
CA THR A 110 -4.20 2.56 -14.37
C THR A 110 -3.36 3.83 -14.18
N GLN A 111 -3.07 4.20 -12.93
CA GLN A 111 -2.35 5.43 -12.62
C GLN A 111 -1.53 5.31 -11.34
N SER A 112 -0.42 6.07 -11.30
CA SER A 112 0.39 6.31 -10.11
C SER A 112 0.32 7.79 -9.75
N PHE A 113 0.08 8.09 -8.47
CA PHE A 113 -0.08 9.46 -8.00
C PHE A 113 0.31 9.61 -6.52
N THR A 114 0.45 10.87 -6.10
CA THR A 114 0.50 11.23 -4.68
C THR A 114 -0.92 11.49 -4.18
N ALA A 115 -1.26 10.95 -3.02
CA ALA A 115 -2.51 11.23 -2.34
C ALA A 115 -2.28 11.54 -0.86
N TYR A 116 -3.29 12.14 -0.24
CA TYR A 116 -3.37 12.40 1.19
C TYR A 116 -4.68 11.86 1.74
N LEU A 117 -4.70 11.48 3.02
CA LEU A 117 -5.95 11.13 3.69
C LEU A 117 -6.83 12.36 3.83
N SER A 118 -8.09 12.26 3.41
CA SER A 118 -9.09 13.31 3.64
C SER A 118 -9.27 13.59 5.13
N GLY A 119 -9.95 14.68 5.49
CA GLY A 119 -10.21 15.00 6.90
C GLY A 119 -10.95 13.89 7.66
N ARG A 120 -11.56 12.93 6.97
CA ARG A 120 -12.23 11.72 7.51
C ARG A 120 -11.37 10.45 7.42
N ASN A 121 -10.06 10.57 7.23
CA ASN A 121 -9.12 9.46 7.00
C ASN A 121 -9.43 8.59 5.76
N GLU A 122 -10.00 9.18 4.72
CA GLU A 122 -10.32 8.48 3.46
C GLU A 122 -9.15 8.65 2.48
N LEU A 123 -8.60 7.56 1.97
CA LEU A 123 -7.52 7.58 0.97
C LEU A 123 -8.07 7.58 -0.45
N LEU A 124 -8.99 6.66 -0.73
CA LEU A 124 -9.60 6.47 -2.04
C LEU A 124 -11.10 6.25 -1.89
N THR A 125 -11.89 6.87 -2.76
CA THR A 125 -13.30 6.50 -2.96
C THR A 125 -13.43 5.89 -4.35
N LEU A 126 -13.86 4.64 -4.42
CA LEU A 126 -14.27 3.98 -5.64
C LEU A 126 -15.78 4.15 -5.79
N GLU A 127 -16.23 4.69 -6.92
CA GLU A 127 -17.65 4.84 -7.25
C GLU A 127 -17.93 4.19 -8.61
N CYS A 128 -18.98 3.37 -8.67
CA CYS A 128 -19.50 2.76 -9.89
C CYS A 128 -20.92 3.26 -10.15
N THR A 129 -21.19 3.64 -11.41
CA THR A 129 -22.49 4.14 -11.86
C THR A 129 -22.99 3.34 -13.07
N GLY A 130 -24.20 2.82 -12.97
CA GLY A 130 -24.85 2.00 -14.00
C GLY A 130 -25.13 0.59 -13.52
N LYS A 131 -26.20 -0.03 -14.05
CA LYS A 131 -26.63 -1.37 -13.62
C LYS A 131 -25.58 -2.46 -13.89
N GLN A 132 -24.82 -2.32 -14.98
CA GLN A 132 -23.76 -3.24 -15.40
C GLN A 132 -22.37 -2.75 -14.98
N SER A 133 -22.28 -1.69 -14.16
CA SER A 133 -20.98 -1.15 -13.78
C SER A 133 -20.17 -2.16 -12.99
N ASN A 134 -18.90 -2.29 -13.35
CA ASN A 134 -17.96 -3.28 -12.83
C ASN A 134 -16.54 -2.76 -12.95
N ILE A 135 -15.68 -3.11 -12.00
CA ILE A 135 -14.25 -2.84 -12.06
C ILE A 135 -13.45 -3.94 -11.37
N ASP A 136 -12.33 -4.33 -11.98
CA ASP A 136 -11.29 -5.13 -11.36
C ASP A 136 -10.05 -4.28 -11.11
N TYR A 137 -9.58 -4.27 -9.87
CA TYR A 137 -8.51 -3.38 -9.44
C TYR A 137 -7.48 -4.05 -8.51
N LYS A 138 -6.28 -3.47 -8.51
CA LYS A 138 -5.26 -3.64 -7.47
C LYS A 138 -4.73 -2.28 -7.05
N ILE A 139 -4.83 -1.98 -5.77
CA ILE A 139 -4.29 -0.77 -5.13
C ILE A 139 -3.04 -1.18 -4.35
N ILE A 140 -1.97 -0.41 -4.51
CA ILE A 140 -0.76 -0.47 -3.68
C ILE A 140 -0.43 0.94 -3.22
N ALA A 141 -0.51 1.19 -1.92
CA ALA A 141 -0.24 2.49 -1.31
C ALA A 141 0.93 2.40 -0.34
N TYR A 142 1.89 3.31 -0.46
CA TYR A 142 3.06 3.37 0.41
C TYR A 142 3.03 4.63 1.26
N ALA A 143 3.19 4.47 2.57
CA ALA A 143 3.37 5.58 3.51
C ALA A 143 4.32 5.17 4.64
N ASN A 144 5.28 6.04 4.96
CA ASN A 144 6.25 5.84 6.06
C ASN A 144 6.95 4.47 6.04
N GLY A 145 7.28 3.96 4.85
CA GLY A 145 7.95 2.66 4.68
C GLY A 145 7.06 1.44 4.95
N ILE A 146 5.74 1.63 4.97
CA ILE A 146 4.73 0.57 5.07
C ILE A 146 3.96 0.53 3.75
N GLU A 147 3.80 -0.67 3.20
CA GLU A 147 2.95 -0.97 2.05
C GLU A 147 1.55 -1.38 2.52
N TYR A 148 0.53 -0.82 1.89
CA TYR A 148 -0.88 -1.16 2.05
C TYR A 148 -1.45 -1.64 0.72
N ASP A 149 -2.05 -2.83 0.68
CA ASP A 149 -2.56 -3.44 -0.55
C ASP A 149 -4.06 -3.74 -0.49
N SER A 150 -4.74 -3.62 -1.63
CA SER A 150 -6.11 -4.11 -1.79
C SER A 150 -6.31 -4.58 -3.21
N ILE A 151 -6.69 -5.84 -3.38
CA ILE A 151 -7.05 -6.43 -4.66
C ILE A 151 -8.51 -6.80 -4.59
N GLY A 152 -9.29 -6.44 -5.60
CA GLY A 152 -10.69 -6.81 -5.59
C GLY A 152 -11.45 -6.47 -6.85
N ASN A 153 -12.71 -6.88 -6.82
CA ASN A 153 -13.74 -6.53 -7.76
C ASN A 153 -14.75 -5.60 -7.06
N PHE A 154 -15.37 -4.72 -7.83
CA PHE A 154 -16.51 -3.93 -7.37
C PHE A 154 -17.51 -3.73 -8.50
N SER A 155 -18.77 -4.09 -8.26
CA SER A 155 -19.85 -3.89 -9.22
C SER A 155 -21.13 -3.45 -8.53
N TYR A 156 -21.96 -2.69 -9.25
CA TYR A 156 -23.26 -2.29 -8.72
C TYR A 156 -24.16 -3.50 -8.42
N LEU A 157 -24.12 -4.53 -9.28
CA LEU A 157 -24.95 -5.72 -9.14
C LEU A 157 -24.68 -6.43 -7.80
N VAL A 158 -23.40 -6.70 -7.52
CA VAL A 158 -22.98 -7.37 -6.28
C VAL A 158 -23.30 -6.53 -5.05
N GLU A 159 -23.00 -5.22 -5.08
CA GLU A 159 -23.22 -4.33 -3.93
C GLU A 159 -24.68 -4.05 -3.64
N SER A 160 -25.53 -4.04 -4.68
CA SER A 160 -26.97 -3.82 -4.51
C SER A 160 -27.73 -5.07 -4.06
N GLY A 161 -27.10 -6.24 -4.13
CA GLY A 161 -27.72 -7.54 -3.83
C GLY A 161 -28.90 -7.88 -4.74
N ALA A 162 -28.96 -7.26 -5.92
CA ALA A 162 -29.99 -7.56 -6.91
C ALA A 162 -29.58 -8.82 -7.67
N LEU A 163 -30.31 -9.92 -7.46
CA LEU A 163 -30.23 -11.15 -8.25
C LEU A 163 -31.52 -11.30 -9.07
#